data_AF-A0A8X6HNP4-F1
#
_entry.id   AF-A0A8X6HNP4-F1
#
_cell.length_a   1.000
_cell.length_b   1.000
_cell.length_c   1.000
_cell.angle_alpha   90.00
_cell.angle_beta   90.00
_cell.angle_gamma   90.00
#
_symmetry.space_group_name_H-M   'P 1'
#
loop_
_entity.id
_entity.type
_entity.pdbx_description
1 polymer ?
#
loop_
_entity_poly.entity_id
_entity_poly.type
_entity_poly.pdbx_seq_one_letter_code
_entity_poly.pdbx_strand_id
1 'polypeptide(L)'
;ELSPNRQAELMSMIDTLLKQNRYKDVIQVGLKIIELALKGLTYYQKHDRIALSLSIFLAFLGWISYVFVLILRDYTTVGQKSLESSIIIPDENFSRIKCILSFIFVGALISILLYVQNAPSMYYAYFLLPVLLWMLVCLEWDLIYSAKLHLERKNVFYKFVGLTILSFIAMEFLVISFFKREILSVILWAVAAWPFLSNLTSTNKRLCLSWCITSVILSAFPMMAVVGKDTNYNIVILAGWLFVFAVGFCARRPETGIIFNNRIAKREPYHIAVLTAVQVILLCICTYTIQSTSQNIANKDGLPFLNQIVSWFILGISLILPLFGSQSILTRLLNVMTSLFAPYLLVSISHEGMFCLLLCLQMMLWLMLEHQLSYNYSKIQDLYFVPNPLDLTKKETNSEISLGDFRRAYFFIFFILLAFFGTGNIASINSFNPTSVYCFLTVFNPFVMGFLMLIKIMIPFLIVSCVLRAINVCLKVSPRALFLLILLMSDFLGLHFFFLVKDTGSWLDIGTSLSHFIISITIIIFIMLLYGLAWILTSVSLTVPSLKLKRHIL
;
A
#
# COMPACT_ATOMS: atom_id res chain seq x y z
N GLU A 1 30.78 22.93 -29.06
CA GLU A 1 30.12 23.78 -30.08
C GLU A 1 30.01 25.24 -29.68
N LEU A 2 29.77 25.57 -28.40
CA LEU A 2 29.85 26.94 -27.89
C LEU A 2 31.09 27.13 -26.99
N SER A 3 32.29 27.02 -27.56
CA SER A 3 33.52 27.35 -26.83
C SER A 3 33.61 28.87 -26.62
N PRO A 4 34.35 29.38 -25.62
CA PRO A 4 34.52 30.82 -25.40
C PRO A 4 35.01 31.56 -26.66
N ASN A 5 35.90 30.92 -27.43
CA ASN A 5 36.37 31.46 -28.72
C ASN A 5 35.26 31.54 -29.76
N ARG A 6 34.41 30.50 -29.86
CA ARG A 6 33.29 30.48 -30.81
C ARG A 6 32.18 31.45 -30.42
N GLN A 7 31.95 31.67 -29.13
CA GLN A 7 31.05 32.69 -28.62
C GLN A 7 31.54 34.09 -29.02
N ALA A 8 32.83 34.37 -28.82
CA ALA A 8 33.42 35.65 -29.21
C ALA A 8 33.33 35.90 -30.73
N GLU A 9 33.52 34.86 -31.54
CA GLU A 9 33.38 34.91 -32.99
C GLU A 9 31.93 35.18 -33.44
N LEU A 10 30.94 34.56 -32.80
CA LEU A 10 29.53 34.79 -33.11
C LEU A 10 29.07 36.20 -32.68
N MET A 11 29.59 36.72 -31.56
CA MET A 11 29.33 38.08 -31.11
C MET A 11 29.95 39.12 -32.04
N SER A 12 31.20 38.92 -32.51
CA SER A 12 31.83 39.81 -33.48
C SER A 12 31.14 39.77 -34.85
N MET A 13 30.60 38.61 -35.23
CA MET A 13 29.77 38.45 -36.43
C MET A 13 28.44 39.22 -36.31
N ILE A 14 27.83 39.27 -35.13
CA ILE A 14 26.64 40.12 -34.87
C ILE A 14 26.98 41.61 -35.01
N ASP A 15 28.08 42.06 -34.39
CA ASP A 15 28.50 43.46 -34.43
C ASP A 15 28.83 43.94 -35.86
N THR A 16 29.44 43.07 -36.67
CA THR A 16 29.73 43.37 -38.08
C THR A 16 28.47 43.40 -38.94
N LEU A 17 27.52 42.47 -38.75
CA LEU A 17 26.25 42.46 -39.47
C LEU A 17 25.34 43.63 -39.08
N LEU A 18 25.40 44.09 -37.82
CA LEU A 18 24.73 45.30 -37.35
C LEU A 18 25.28 46.55 -38.03
N LYS A 19 26.61 46.69 -38.13
CA LYS A 19 27.27 47.78 -38.88
C LYS A 19 26.90 47.81 -40.36
N GLN A 20 26.58 46.65 -40.94
CA GLN A 20 26.17 46.51 -42.34
C GLN A 20 24.65 46.67 -42.57
N ASN A 21 23.85 47.01 -41.55
CA ASN A 21 22.38 47.11 -41.61
C ASN A 21 21.67 45.81 -42.08
N ARG A 22 22.29 44.64 -41.91
CA ARG A 22 21.75 43.33 -42.34
C ARG A 22 20.96 42.67 -41.21
N TYR A 23 19.85 43.29 -40.80
CA TYR A 23 19.06 42.86 -39.63
C TYR A 23 18.54 41.42 -39.69
N LYS A 24 18.17 40.91 -40.89
CA LYS A 24 17.69 39.53 -41.06
C LYS A 24 18.76 38.50 -40.71
N ASP A 25 20.00 38.75 -41.08
CA ASP A 25 21.13 37.84 -40.83
C ASP A 25 21.55 37.91 -39.35
N VAL A 26 21.47 39.09 -38.72
CA VAL A 26 21.65 39.25 -37.27
C VAL A 26 20.65 38.38 -36.50
N ILE A 27 19.37 38.39 -36.89
CA ILE A 27 18.34 37.56 -36.26
C ILE A 27 18.68 36.07 -36.43
N GLN A 28 19.13 35.63 -37.60
CA GLN A 28 19.52 34.23 -37.82
C GLN A 28 20.71 33.80 -36.95
N VAL A 29 21.75 34.64 -36.85
CA VAL A 29 22.91 34.36 -35.98
C VAL A 29 22.48 34.35 -34.51
N GLY A 30 21.62 35.27 -34.10
CA GLY A 30 21.05 35.31 -32.75
C GLY A 30 20.25 34.05 -32.41
N LEU A 31 19.38 33.59 -33.31
CA LEU A 31 18.65 32.32 -33.15
C LEU A 31 19.61 31.13 -33.00
N LYS A 32 20.71 31.12 -33.74
CA LYS A 32 21.73 30.06 -33.66
C LYS A 32 22.48 30.07 -32.32
N ILE A 33 22.77 31.26 -31.77
CA ILE A 33 23.35 31.38 -30.42
C ILE A 33 22.37 30.86 -29.38
N ILE A 34 21.09 31.22 -29.46
CA ILE A 34 20.04 30.73 -28.55
C ILE A 34 19.98 29.19 -28.59
N GLU A 35 19.96 28.60 -29.78
CA GLU A 35 19.95 27.15 -29.95
C GLU A 35 21.17 26.47 -29.31
N LEU A 36 22.37 27.00 -29.56
CA LEU A 36 23.61 26.46 -29.00
C LEU A 36 23.67 26.63 -27.48
N ALA A 37 23.19 27.75 -26.94
CA ALA A 37 23.12 28.01 -25.51
C ALA A 37 22.14 27.03 -24.82
N LEU A 38 20.98 26.78 -25.41
CA LEU A 38 20.01 25.81 -24.92
C LEU A 38 20.57 24.38 -24.96
N LYS A 39 21.29 24.01 -26.03
CA LYS A 39 22.01 22.72 -26.11
C LYS A 39 23.07 22.60 -25.02
N GLY A 40 23.85 23.64 -24.79
CA GLY A 40 24.85 23.69 -23.72
C GLY A 40 24.23 23.53 -22.33
N LEU A 41 23.16 24.27 -22.04
CA LEU A 41 22.41 24.17 -20.78
C LEU A 41 21.89 22.74 -20.56
N THR A 42 21.31 22.14 -21.61
CA THR A 42 20.79 20.77 -21.55
C THR A 42 21.90 19.75 -21.29
N TYR A 43 23.07 19.93 -21.89
CA TYR A 43 24.23 19.07 -21.67
C TYR A 43 24.70 19.13 -20.22
N TYR A 44 24.89 20.32 -19.65
CA TYR A 44 25.32 20.47 -18.25
C TYR A 44 24.29 19.93 -17.25
N GLN A 45 22.99 20.13 -17.51
CA GLN A 45 21.93 19.58 -16.66
C GLN A 45 21.85 18.05 -16.71
N LYS A 46 22.22 17.43 -17.84
CA LYS A 46 22.14 15.97 -18.03
C LYS A 46 23.47 15.24 -17.89
N HIS A 47 24.57 15.97 -17.62
CA HIS A 47 25.93 15.43 -17.64
C HIS A 47 26.06 14.17 -16.77
N ASP A 48 25.66 14.27 -15.51
CA ASP A 48 25.78 13.17 -14.54
C ASP A 48 24.56 12.24 -14.52
N ARG A 49 23.55 12.49 -15.38
CA ARG A 49 22.26 11.77 -15.31
C ARG A 49 22.44 10.27 -15.47
N ILE A 50 23.25 9.83 -16.43
CA ILE A 50 23.47 8.40 -16.69
C ILE A 50 24.22 7.76 -15.51
N ALA A 51 25.26 8.41 -15.01
CA ALA A 51 26.07 7.92 -13.90
C ALA A 51 25.23 7.78 -12.62
N LEU A 52 24.45 8.81 -12.24
CA LEU A 52 23.53 8.72 -11.10
C LEU A 52 22.44 7.67 -11.31
N SER A 53 21.86 7.60 -12.52
CA SER A 53 20.79 6.63 -12.80
C SER A 53 21.30 5.20 -12.68
N LEU A 54 22.52 4.92 -13.15
CA LEU A 54 23.16 3.62 -12.99
C LEU A 54 23.46 3.32 -11.52
N SER A 55 23.92 4.31 -10.75
CA SER A 55 24.17 4.15 -9.32
C SER A 55 22.88 3.82 -8.56
N ILE A 56 21.80 4.55 -8.82
CA ILE A 56 20.48 4.31 -8.22
C ILE A 56 19.96 2.92 -8.62
N PHE A 57 20.10 2.55 -9.89
CA PHE A 57 19.74 1.21 -10.37
C PHE A 57 20.50 0.10 -9.63
N LEU A 58 21.81 0.24 -9.48
CA LEU A 58 22.65 -0.71 -8.72
C LEU A 58 22.28 -0.75 -7.23
N ALA A 59 21.89 0.38 -6.63
CA ALA A 59 21.38 0.41 -5.26
C ALA A 59 20.07 -0.35 -5.12
N PHE A 60 19.08 -0.10 -6.00
CA PHE A 60 17.81 -0.82 -5.99
C PHE A 60 18.00 -2.32 -6.21
N LEU A 61 18.83 -2.73 -7.19
CA LEU A 61 19.14 -4.13 -7.40
C LEU A 61 19.84 -4.77 -6.20
N GLY A 62 20.81 -4.06 -5.60
CA GLY A 62 21.50 -4.51 -4.38
C GLY A 62 20.53 -4.68 -3.21
N TRP A 63 19.59 -3.75 -3.04
CA TRP A 63 18.57 -3.82 -1.98
C TRP A 63 17.58 -4.96 -2.21
N ILE A 64 17.03 -5.09 -3.41
CA ILE A 64 16.10 -6.17 -3.78
C ILE A 64 16.76 -7.54 -3.60
N SER A 65 18.02 -7.69 -4.05
CA SER A 65 18.77 -8.93 -3.87
C SER A 65 19.09 -9.20 -2.40
N TYR A 66 19.41 -8.19 -1.60
CA TYR A 66 19.60 -8.34 -0.16
C TYR A 66 18.31 -8.80 0.55
N VAL A 67 17.16 -8.19 0.25
CA VAL A 67 15.86 -8.62 0.77
C VAL A 67 15.55 -10.07 0.37
N PHE A 68 15.86 -10.45 -0.88
CA PHE A 68 15.71 -11.82 -1.35
C PHE A 68 16.61 -12.80 -0.58
N VAL A 69 17.86 -12.42 -0.28
CA VAL A 69 18.78 -13.23 0.55
C VAL A 69 18.23 -13.40 1.97
N LEU A 70 17.68 -12.35 2.59
CA LEU A 70 17.05 -12.45 3.91
C LEU A 70 15.88 -13.43 3.90
N ILE A 71 15.05 -13.39 2.86
CA ILE A 71 13.94 -14.33 2.66
C ILE A 71 14.47 -15.77 2.56
N LEU A 72 15.52 -15.99 1.75
CA LEU A 72 16.13 -17.31 1.60
C LEU A 72 16.70 -17.83 2.93
N ARG A 73 17.41 -16.97 3.67
CA ARG A 73 18.08 -17.33 4.92
C ARG A 73 17.10 -17.74 6.02
N ASP A 74 16.09 -16.91 6.27
CA ASP A 74 15.26 -17.06 7.47
C ASP A 74 14.03 -17.95 7.24
N TYR A 75 13.56 -18.05 5.99
CA TYR A 75 12.24 -18.61 5.68
C TYR A 75 12.23 -19.71 4.63
N THR A 76 13.39 -20.21 4.21
CA THR A 76 13.48 -21.40 3.34
C THR A 76 14.27 -22.53 4.01
N THR A 77 13.93 -23.76 3.62
CA THR A 77 14.63 -24.98 4.08
C THR A 77 16.11 -24.99 3.74
N VAL A 78 16.51 -24.28 2.68
CA VAL A 78 17.90 -24.14 2.29
C VAL A 78 18.64 -23.33 3.35
N GLY A 79 18.09 -22.18 3.75
CA GLY A 79 18.65 -21.31 4.79
C GLY A 79 18.83 -22.01 6.15
N GLN A 80 17.84 -22.79 6.57
CA GLN A 80 17.91 -23.56 7.82
C GLN A 80 19.01 -24.63 7.78
N LYS A 81 19.16 -25.35 6.66
CA LYS A 81 20.21 -26.37 6.49
C LYS A 81 21.61 -25.78 6.33
N SER A 82 21.73 -24.62 5.68
CA SER A 82 23.00 -23.92 5.58
C SER A 82 23.48 -23.35 6.92
N LEU A 83 22.55 -22.94 7.80
CA LEU A 83 22.85 -22.53 9.18
C LEU A 83 23.35 -23.70 10.03
N GLU A 84 22.80 -24.90 9.82
CA GLU A 84 23.30 -26.12 10.49
C GLU A 84 24.68 -26.55 9.95
N SER A 85 24.95 -26.36 8.65
CA SER A 85 26.26 -26.71 8.06
C SER A 85 27.37 -25.68 8.32
N SER A 86 27.04 -24.39 8.47
CA SER A 86 28.04 -23.33 8.73
C SER A 86 28.64 -23.39 10.13
N ILE A 87 27.98 -24.07 11.08
CA ILE A 87 28.54 -24.37 12.42
C ILE A 87 29.75 -25.33 12.32
N ILE A 88 29.94 -26.02 11.19
CA ILE A 88 30.87 -27.14 11.06
C ILE A 88 32.16 -26.77 10.27
N ILE A 89 32.21 -25.62 9.57
CA ILE A 89 33.33 -25.28 8.66
C ILE A 89 34.05 -23.96 9.06
N PRO A 90 35.29 -24.01 9.59
CA PRO A 90 36.04 -22.81 10.02
C PRO A 90 36.69 -21.98 8.89
N ASP A 91 36.74 -22.46 7.64
CA ASP A 91 37.40 -21.77 6.52
C ASP A 91 36.62 -20.57 5.93
N GLU A 92 35.33 -20.38 6.29
CA GLU A 92 34.50 -19.29 5.76
C GLU A 92 34.89 -17.88 6.26
N ASN A 93 35.58 -17.77 7.40
CA ASN A 93 35.90 -16.46 7.96
C ASN A 93 36.91 -15.68 7.11
N PHE A 94 37.84 -16.37 6.43
CA PHE A 94 38.86 -15.73 5.61
C PHE A 94 38.30 -15.18 4.29
N SER A 95 37.37 -15.88 3.64
CA SER A 95 36.70 -15.41 2.42
C SER A 95 35.81 -14.19 2.71
N ARG A 96 35.09 -14.19 3.84
CA ARG A 96 34.27 -13.06 4.30
C ARG A 96 35.11 -11.81 4.56
N ILE A 97 36.24 -11.94 5.26
CA ILE A 97 37.16 -10.81 5.52
C ILE A 97 37.72 -10.25 4.21
N LYS A 98 38.14 -11.11 3.26
CA LYS A 98 38.60 -10.67 1.93
C LYS A 98 37.52 -9.90 1.17
N CYS A 99 36.28 -10.39 1.20
CA CYS A 99 35.15 -9.72 0.57
C CYS A 99 34.96 -8.31 1.15
N ILE A 100 34.89 -8.19 2.48
CA ILE A 100 34.74 -6.89 3.18
C ILE A 100 35.88 -5.93 2.80
N LEU A 101 37.14 -6.38 2.87
CA LEU A 101 38.30 -5.56 2.52
C LEU A 101 38.25 -5.09 1.06
N SER A 102 37.80 -5.94 0.13
CA SER A 102 37.67 -5.57 -1.28
C SER A 102 36.63 -4.47 -1.50
N PHE A 103 35.47 -4.55 -0.86
CA PHE A 103 34.42 -3.54 -0.98
C PHE A 103 34.78 -2.24 -0.25
N ILE A 104 35.50 -2.31 0.88
CA ILE A 104 36.06 -1.13 1.55
C ILE A 104 37.07 -0.42 0.63
N PHE A 105 37.94 -1.18 -0.04
CA PHE A 105 38.88 -0.62 -1.00
C PHE A 105 38.17 0.07 -2.18
N VAL A 106 37.13 -0.56 -2.75
CA VAL A 106 36.31 0.03 -3.80
C VAL A 106 35.61 1.31 -3.32
N GLY A 107 35.02 1.29 -2.11
CA GLY A 107 34.38 2.46 -1.51
C GLY A 107 35.36 3.62 -1.26
N ALA A 108 36.58 3.32 -0.80
CA ALA A 108 37.65 4.30 -0.61
C ALA A 108 38.12 4.89 -1.95
N LEU A 109 38.24 4.07 -3.00
CA LEU A 109 38.62 4.55 -4.33
C LEU A 109 37.55 5.49 -4.90
N ILE A 110 36.27 5.14 -4.76
CA ILE A 110 35.15 5.99 -5.17
C ILE A 110 35.13 7.32 -4.40
N SER A 111 35.35 7.29 -3.07
CA SER A 111 35.36 8.52 -2.28
C SER A 111 36.54 9.43 -2.62
N ILE A 112 37.71 8.88 -2.93
CA ILE A 112 38.87 9.64 -3.41
C ILE A 112 38.56 10.29 -4.78
N LEU A 113 37.95 9.54 -5.72
CA LEU A 113 37.58 10.09 -7.02
C LEU A 113 36.58 11.25 -6.89
N LEU A 114 35.57 11.11 -6.03
CA LEU A 114 34.59 12.18 -5.77
C LEU A 114 35.23 13.39 -5.10
N TYR A 115 36.24 13.18 -4.24
CA TYR A 115 37.00 14.26 -3.62
C TYR A 115 37.82 15.03 -4.65
N VAL A 116 38.53 14.32 -5.54
CA VAL A 116 39.30 14.93 -6.64
C VAL A 116 38.41 15.72 -7.59
N GLN A 117 37.17 15.26 -7.81
CA GLN A 117 36.18 15.94 -8.64
C GLN A 117 35.48 17.12 -7.94
N ASN A 118 35.77 17.40 -6.65
CA ASN A 118 35.05 18.38 -5.83
C ASN A 118 33.53 18.20 -5.87
N ALA A 119 33.07 16.94 -5.86
CA ALA A 119 31.66 16.62 -5.98
C ALA A 119 30.88 17.05 -4.70
N PRO A 120 29.61 17.48 -4.82
CA PRO A 120 28.76 17.76 -3.68
C PRO A 120 28.59 16.55 -2.75
N SER A 121 28.35 16.79 -1.46
CA SER A 121 28.20 15.72 -0.45
C SER A 121 27.13 14.68 -0.80
N MET A 122 26.06 15.06 -1.50
CA MET A 122 25.01 14.14 -1.94
C MET A 122 25.53 13.02 -2.85
N TYR A 123 26.57 13.27 -3.65
CA TYR A 123 27.14 12.27 -4.57
C TYR A 123 27.76 11.09 -3.82
N TYR A 124 28.39 11.35 -2.67
CA TYR A 124 28.96 10.30 -1.83
C TYR A 124 27.89 9.31 -1.37
N ALA A 125 26.71 9.81 -0.97
CA ALA A 125 25.60 8.95 -0.59
C ALA A 125 25.12 8.06 -1.75
N TYR A 126 24.97 8.62 -2.96
CA TYR A 126 24.51 7.87 -4.12
C TYR A 126 25.48 6.79 -4.58
N PHE A 127 26.79 7.05 -4.56
CA PHE A 127 27.80 6.10 -5.07
C PHE A 127 28.30 5.10 -4.02
N LEU A 128 28.25 5.43 -2.72
CA LEU A 128 28.66 4.50 -1.65
C LEU A 128 27.54 3.53 -1.26
N LEU A 129 26.27 3.92 -1.39
CA LEU A 129 25.13 3.06 -1.02
C LEU A 129 25.11 1.72 -1.80
N PRO A 130 25.27 1.68 -3.14
CA PRO A 130 25.37 0.41 -3.87
C PRO A 130 26.51 -0.47 -3.36
N VAL A 131 27.69 0.11 -3.08
CA VAL A 131 28.86 -0.63 -2.61
C VAL A 131 28.55 -1.35 -1.29
N LEU A 132 27.89 -0.67 -0.36
CA LEU A 132 27.46 -1.26 0.91
C LEU A 132 26.45 -2.39 0.70
N LEU A 133 25.43 -2.17 -0.15
CA LEU A 133 24.38 -3.16 -0.38
C LEU A 133 24.92 -4.43 -1.05
N TRP A 134 25.76 -4.28 -2.08
CA TRP A 134 26.37 -5.42 -2.76
C TRP A 134 27.37 -6.15 -1.86
N MET A 135 28.06 -5.46 -0.95
CA MET A 135 28.87 -6.12 0.09
C MET A 135 28.01 -7.06 0.94
N LEU A 136 26.84 -6.61 1.40
CA LEU A 136 25.93 -7.43 2.20
C LEU A 136 25.42 -8.67 1.44
N VAL A 137 25.16 -8.54 0.13
CA VAL A 137 24.73 -9.66 -0.72
C VAL A 137 25.87 -10.66 -0.94
N CYS A 138 27.07 -10.16 -1.26
CA CYS A 138 28.24 -11.00 -1.51
C CYS A 138 28.73 -11.75 -0.26
N LEU A 139 28.47 -11.21 0.95
CA LEU A 139 28.78 -11.89 2.21
C LEU A 139 27.99 -13.19 2.41
N GLU A 140 26.80 -13.28 1.81
CA GLU A 140 25.90 -14.43 1.93
C GLU A 140 25.81 -15.21 0.60
N TRP A 141 26.83 -15.09 -0.27
CA TRP A 141 26.83 -15.70 -1.60
C TRP A 141 26.71 -17.23 -1.57
N ASP A 142 27.24 -17.87 -0.53
CA ASP A 142 27.16 -19.32 -0.33
C ASP A 142 25.71 -19.80 -0.15
N LEU A 143 24.83 -18.97 0.44
CA LEU A 143 23.39 -19.25 0.54
C LEU A 143 22.72 -19.26 -0.84
N ILE A 144 23.08 -18.32 -1.71
CA ILE A 144 22.53 -18.22 -3.06
C ILE A 144 22.98 -19.43 -3.89
N TYR A 145 24.25 -19.79 -3.78
CA TYR A 145 24.82 -20.92 -4.50
C TYR A 145 24.18 -22.25 -4.04
N SER A 146 24.04 -22.46 -2.74
CA SER A 146 23.38 -23.65 -2.18
C SER A 146 21.89 -23.72 -2.56
N ALA A 147 21.19 -22.58 -2.61
CA ALA A 147 19.81 -22.51 -3.07
C ALA A 147 19.68 -22.91 -4.55
N LYS A 148 20.55 -22.40 -5.43
CA LYS A 148 20.57 -22.77 -6.84
C LYS A 148 20.76 -24.29 -7.03
N LEU A 149 21.76 -24.86 -6.36
CA LEU A 149 21.99 -26.32 -6.40
C LEU A 149 20.79 -27.11 -5.88
N HIS A 150 20.08 -26.62 -4.86
CA HIS A 150 18.88 -27.27 -4.33
C HIS A 150 17.73 -27.28 -5.35
N LEU A 151 17.52 -26.16 -6.07
CA LEU A 151 16.50 -26.05 -7.12
C LEU A 151 16.79 -26.97 -8.31
N GLU A 152 18.05 -27.05 -8.74
CA GLU A 152 18.50 -27.92 -9.83
C GLU A 152 18.34 -29.40 -9.45
N ARG A 153 18.78 -29.80 -8.25
CA ARG A 153 18.68 -31.20 -7.77
C ARG A 153 17.23 -31.70 -7.67
N LYS A 154 16.27 -30.83 -7.33
CA LYS A 154 14.85 -31.21 -7.21
C LYS A 154 14.08 -31.09 -8.53
N ASN A 155 14.71 -30.71 -9.65
CA ASN A 155 14.02 -30.39 -10.93
C ASN A 155 12.90 -29.34 -10.79
N VAL A 156 12.96 -28.48 -9.77
CA VAL A 156 11.96 -27.41 -9.54
C VAL A 156 12.38 -26.10 -10.22
N PHE A 157 13.58 -26.05 -10.83
CA PHE A 157 14.11 -24.86 -11.49
C PHE A 157 13.13 -24.24 -12.50
N TYR A 158 12.58 -25.03 -13.43
CA TYR A 158 11.60 -24.52 -14.41
C TYR A 158 10.32 -23.99 -13.76
N LYS A 159 9.86 -24.61 -12.67
CA LYS A 159 8.69 -24.13 -11.91
C LYS A 159 8.99 -22.80 -11.22
N PHE A 160 10.20 -22.63 -10.67
CA PHE A 160 10.65 -21.37 -10.09
C PHE A 160 10.74 -20.28 -11.16
N VAL A 161 11.37 -20.56 -12.31
CA VAL A 161 11.43 -19.62 -13.44
C VAL A 161 10.03 -19.22 -13.91
N GLY A 162 9.13 -20.19 -14.10
CA GLY A 162 7.74 -19.92 -14.46
C GLY A 162 7.01 -19.02 -13.45
N LEU A 163 7.23 -19.26 -12.14
CA LEU A 163 6.67 -18.41 -11.08
C LEU A 163 7.25 -16.98 -11.12
N THR A 164 8.56 -16.84 -11.34
CA THR A 164 9.19 -15.51 -11.44
C THR A 164 8.65 -14.71 -12.62
N ILE A 165 8.49 -15.34 -13.79
CA ILE A 165 7.88 -14.72 -14.96
C ILE A 165 6.44 -14.32 -14.69
N LEU A 166 5.65 -15.20 -14.05
CA LEU A 166 4.28 -14.88 -13.67
C LEU A 166 4.22 -13.71 -12.69
N SER A 167 5.11 -13.65 -11.69
CA SER A 167 5.17 -12.52 -10.75
C SER A 167 5.56 -11.22 -11.44
N PHE A 168 6.50 -11.26 -12.40
CA PHE A 168 6.88 -10.10 -13.18
C PHE A 168 5.69 -9.57 -13.99
N ILE A 169 4.98 -10.44 -14.71
CA ILE A 169 3.77 -10.07 -15.46
C ILE A 169 2.70 -9.48 -14.52
N ALA A 170 2.48 -10.09 -13.35
CA ALA A 170 1.51 -9.62 -12.38
C ALA A 170 1.87 -8.23 -11.83
N MET A 171 3.16 -7.95 -11.61
CA MET A 171 3.66 -6.64 -11.21
C MET A 171 3.56 -5.60 -12.33
N GLU A 172 3.82 -5.97 -13.59
CA GLU A 172 3.64 -5.10 -14.74
C GLU A 172 2.19 -4.63 -14.88
N PHE A 173 1.20 -5.50 -14.67
CA PHE A 173 -0.20 -5.06 -14.63
C PHE A 173 -0.48 -4.00 -13.55
N LEU A 174 0.20 -4.07 -12.40
CA LEU A 174 0.11 -3.03 -11.37
C LEU A 174 0.78 -1.73 -11.82
N VAL A 175 1.93 -1.79 -12.51
CA VAL A 175 2.56 -0.60 -13.10
C VAL A 175 1.60 0.09 -14.07
N ILE A 176 1.03 -0.67 -15.02
CA ILE A 176 0.16 -0.09 -16.06
C ILE A 176 -1.10 0.50 -15.42
N SER A 177 -1.54 0.01 -14.25
CA SER A 177 -2.69 0.55 -13.52
C SER A 177 -2.57 2.03 -13.15
N PHE A 178 -1.35 2.55 -12.98
CA PHE A 178 -1.11 3.98 -12.75
C PHE A 178 -1.37 4.83 -14.00
N PHE A 179 -1.23 4.26 -15.19
CA PHE A 179 -1.56 4.93 -16.44
C PHE A 179 -3.03 4.75 -16.83
N LYS A 180 -3.55 3.55 -16.65
CA LYS A 180 -4.92 3.14 -17.00
C LYS A 180 -5.56 2.37 -15.87
N ARG A 181 -6.48 3.02 -15.14
CA ARG A 181 -7.10 2.43 -13.95
C ARG A 181 -8.01 1.26 -14.25
N GLU A 182 -8.51 1.18 -15.48
CA GLU A 182 -9.36 0.09 -15.98
C GLU A 182 -8.66 -1.27 -15.88
N ILE A 183 -7.32 -1.28 -15.82
CA ILE A 183 -6.54 -2.51 -15.64
C ILE A 183 -6.79 -3.14 -14.27
N LEU A 184 -7.10 -2.35 -13.23
CA LEU A 184 -7.50 -2.89 -11.93
C LEU A 184 -8.77 -3.75 -12.05
N SER A 185 -9.68 -3.42 -12.97
CA SER A 185 -10.86 -4.24 -13.26
C SER A 185 -10.49 -5.58 -13.90
N VAL A 186 -9.51 -5.58 -14.80
CA VAL A 186 -8.98 -6.83 -15.41
C VAL A 186 -8.33 -7.72 -14.34
N ILE A 187 -7.53 -7.13 -13.44
CA ILE A 187 -6.94 -7.86 -12.32
C ILE A 187 -8.05 -8.40 -11.39
N LEU A 188 -9.11 -7.62 -11.11
CA LEU A 188 -10.25 -8.10 -10.32
C LEU A 188 -10.96 -9.30 -10.95
N TRP A 189 -11.08 -9.36 -12.28
CA TRP A 189 -11.64 -10.55 -12.95
C TRP A 189 -10.72 -11.77 -12.79
N ALA A 190 -9.40 -11.60 -12.90
CA ALA A 190 -8.46 -12.69 -12.63
C ALA A 190 -8.53 -13.15 -11.16
N VAL A 191 -8.63 -12.22 -10.21
CA VAL A 191 -8.81 -12.49 -8.77
C VAL A 191 -10.19 -13.12 -8.49
N ALA A 192 -11.24 -12.77 -9.23
CA ALA A 192 -12.56 -13.38 -9.13
C ALA A 192 -12.56 -14.84 -9.57
N ALA A 193 -11.74 -15.19 -10.57
CA ALA A 193 -11.59 -16.54 -11.09
C ALA A 193 -10.78 -17.46 -10.14
N TRP A 194 -9.90 -16.89 -9.32
CA TRP A 194 -8.95 -17.65 -8.50
C TRP A 194 -9.56 -18.76 -7.61
N PRO A 195 -10.69 -18.57 -6.90
CA PRO A 195 -11.31 -19.65 -6.13
C PRO A 195 -11.76 -20.85 -6.98
N PHE A 196 -12.02 -20.66 -8.27
CA PHE A 196 -12.40 -21.74 -9.18
C PHE A 196 -11.21 -22.56 -9.66
N LEU A 197 -10.02 -21.96 -9.71
CA LEU A 197 -8.77 -22.65 -10.04
C LEU A 197 -8.18 -23.43 -8.85
N SER A 198 -8.78 -23.30 -7.66
CA SER A 198 -8.31 -23.94 -6.44
C SER A 198 -9.33 -24.94 -5.88
N ASN A 199 -8.88 -25.77 -4.95
CA ASN A 199 -9.70 -26.82 -4.31
C ASN A 199 -10.84 -26.29 -3.42
N LEU A 200 -11.13 -24.99 -3.45
CA LEU A 200 -12.21 -24.33 -2.72
C LEU A 200 -13.61 -24.61 -3.30
N THR A 201 -13.69 -24.94 -4.59
CA THR A 201 -14.97 -25.20 -5.27
C THR A 201 -15.71 -26.42 -4.71
N SER A 202 -14.98 -27.41 -4.19
CA SER A 202 -15.54 -28.61 -3.59
C SER A 202 -15.98 -28.40 -2.15
N THR A 203 -15.36 -27.47 -1.42
CA THR A 203 -15.64 -27.26 0.02
C THR A 203 -16.82 -26.32 0.23
N ASN A 204 -16.80 -25.11 -0.34
CA ASN A 204 -17.83 -24.09 -0.10
C ASN A 204 -18.15 -23.25 -1.34
N LYS A 205 -19.05 -23.78 -2.17
CA LYS A 205 -19.54 -23.11 -3.39
C LYS A 205 -20.15 -21.73 -3.12
N ARG A 206 -20.89 -21.59 -2.01
CA ARG A 206 -21.53 -20.31 -1.64
C ARG A 206 -20.51 -19.19 -1.40
N LEU A 207 -19.40 -19.51 -0.73
CA LEU A 207 -18.35 -18.54 -0.45
C LEU A 207 -17.62 -18.11 -1.73
N CYS A 208 -17.28 -19.09 -2.58
CA CYS A 208 -16.67 -18.82 -3.88
C CYS A 208 -17.57 -17.96 -4.77
N LEU A 209 -18.88 -18.25 -4.79
CA LEU A 209 -19.85 -17.46 -5.55
C LEU A 209 -19.97 -16.04 -5.00
N SER A 210 -20.05 -15.86 -3.68
CA SER A 210 -20.09 -14.53 -3.07
C SER A 210 -18.85 -13.70 -3.40
N TRP A 211 -17.65 -14.30 -3.33
CA TRP A 211 -16.40 -13.64 -3.74
C TRP A 211 -16.40 -13.23 -5.21
N CYS A 212 -16.84 -14.12 -6.10
CA CYS A 212 -16.89 -13.82 -7.52
C CYS A 212 -17.84 -12.65 -7.79
N ILE A 213 -19.06 -12.68 -7.23
CA ILE A 213 -20.05 -11.62 -7.38
C ILE A 213 -19.52 -10.29 -6.84
N THR A 214 -18.96 -10.25 -5.62
CA THR A 214 -18.44 -9.01 -5.04
C THR A 214 -17.23 -8.48 -5.82
N SER A 215 -16.35 -9.35 -6.30
CA SER A 215 -15.20 -8.97 -7.13
C SER A 215 -15.62 -8.36 -8.46
N VAL A 216 -16.63 -8.94 -9.12
CA VAL A 216 -17.17 -8.42 -10.40
C VAL A 216 -17.87 -7.08 -10.18
N ILE A 217 -18.67 -6.93 -9.12
CA ILE A 217 -19.29 -5.63 -8.82
C ILE A 217 -18.21 -4.58 -8.50
N LEU A 218 -17.18 -4.95 -7.73
CA LEU A 218 -16.07 -4.06 -7.40
C LEU A 218 -15.26 -3.65 -8.64
N SER A 219 -15.23 -4.49 -9.67
CA SER A 219 -14.54 -4.21 -10.94
C SER A 219 -15.19 -3.08 -11.75
N ALA A 220 -16.44 -2.71 -11.47
CA ALA A 220 -17.08 -1.58 -12.14
C ALA A 220 -16.47 -0.23 -11.73
N PHE A 221 -15.98 -0.10 -10.49
CA PHE A 221 -15.53 1.19 -9.94
C PHE A 221 -14.28 1.76 -10.62
N PRO A 222 -13.23 0.97 -10.92
CA PRO A 222 -12.09 1.50 -11.66
C PRO A 222 -12.41 1.91 -13.10
N MET A 223 -13.52 1.42 -13.68
CA MET A 223 -14.02 1.84 -14.99
C MET A 223 -14.87 3.11 -14.94
N MET A 224 -15.38 3.48 -13.76
CA MET A 224 -16.16 4.69 -13.60
C MET A 224 -15.27 5.94 -13.72
N ALA A 225 -15.86 7.01 -14.25
CA ALA A 225 -15.17 8.28 -14.35
C ALA A 225 -14.73 8.78 -12.97
N VAL A 226 -13.62 9.52 -12.97
CA VAL A 226 -13.04 10.11 -11.77
C VAL A 226 -14.06 10.94 -10.99
N VAL A 227 -14.20 10.64 -9.70
CA VAL A 227 -15.01 11.41 -8.76
C VAL A 227 -14.54 12.87 -8.72
N GLY A 228 -15.46 13.81 -8.89
CA GLY A 228 -15.15 15.23 -8.75
C GLY A 228 -15.99 16.16 -9.62
N LYS A 229 -16.65 15.66 -10.67
CA LYS A 229 -17.52 16.48 -11.53
C LYS A 229 -18.96 16.57 -11.03
N ASP A 230 -19.55 15.43 -10.65
CA ASP A 230 -20.95 15.37 -10.23
C ASP A 230 -21.08 14.85 -8.80
N THR A 231 -21.83 15.56 -7.97
CA THR A 231 -22.12 15.16 -6.59
C THR A 231 -23.43 14.40 -6.55
N ASN A 232 -23.44 13.21 -5.92
CA ASN A 232 -24.64 12.40 -5.79
C ASN A 232 -24.71 11.77 -4.41
N TYR A 233 -25.20 12.56 -3.45
CA TYR A 233 -25.34 12.16 -2.06
C TYR A 233 -26.33 11.01 -1.86
N ASN A 234 -27.29 10.81 -2.78
CA ASN A 234 -28.25 9.70 -2.67
C ASN A 234 -27.57 8.34 -2.70
N ILE A 235 -26.51 8.18 -3.51
CA ILE A 235 -25.71 6.94 -3.58
C ILE A 235 -24.93 6.73 -2.27
N VAL A 236 -24.41 7.81 -1.67
CA VAL A 236 -23.69 7.76 -0.39
C VAL A 236 -24.64 7.37 0.75
N ILE A 237 -25.85 7.94 0.78
CA ILE A 237 -26.89 7.60 1.75
C ILE A 237 -27.31 6.12 1.60
N LEU A 238 -27.52 5.68 0.36
CA LEU A 238 -27.81 4.27 0.07
C LEU A 238 -26.69 3.34 0.56
N ALA A 239 -25.42 3.71 0.33
CA ALA A 239 -24.29 2.95 0.85
C ALA A 239 -24.32 2.84 2.38
N GLY A 240 -24.65 3.92 3.07
CA GLY A 240 -24.81 3.92 4.52
C GLY A 240 -25.89 2.95 5.02
N TRP A 241 -27.09 2.99 4.44
CA TRP A 241 -28.17 2.07 4.80
C TRP A 241 -27.85 0.60 4.46
N LEU A 242 -27.23 0.36 3.31
CA LEU A 242 -26.78 -0.99 2.92
C LEU A 242 -25.71 -1.52 3.88
N PHE A 243 -24.81 -0.67 4.36
CA PHE A 243 -23.80 -1.06 5.34
C PHE A 243 -24.43 -1.41 6.69
N VAL A 244 -25.40 -0.61 7.17
CA VAL A 244 -26.18 -0.93 8.37
C VAL A 244 -26.84 -2.31 8.26
N PHE A 245 -27.46 -2.60 7.11
CA PHE A 245 -28.04 -3.92 6.84
C PHE A 245 -26.98 -5.03 6.83
N ALA A 246 -25.83 -4.80 6.18
CA ALA A 246 -24.73 -5.77 6.12
C ALA A 246 -24.18 -6.10 7.52
N VAL A 247 -24.03 -5.09 8.39
CA VAL A 247 -23.58 -5.25 9.77
C VAL A 247 -24.61 -6.02 10.59
N GLY A 248 -25.89 -5.69 10.46
CA GLY A 248 -26.98 -6.42 11.12
C GLY A 248 -27.03 -7.89 10.69
N PHE A 249 -26.82 -8.16 9.40
CA PHE A 249 -26.74 -9.52 8.85
C PHE A 249 -25.53 -10.29 9.41
N CYS A 250 -24.34 -9.65 9.46
CA CYS A 250 -23.13 -10.25 10.02
C CYS A 250 -23.24 -10.49 11.54
N ALA A 251 -23.86 -9.58 12.29
CA ALA A 251 -24.08 -9.71 13.72
C ALA A 251 -25.08 -10.84 14.06
N ARG A 252 -26.01 -11.16 13.15
CA ARG A 252 -26.93 -12.28 13.29
C ARG A 252 -26.29 -13.64 13.00
N ARG A 253 -25.17 -13.69 12.27
CA ARG A 253 -24.49 -14.96 11.96
C ARG A 253 -23.98 -15.61 13.25
N PRO A 254 -24.13 -16.95 13.40
CA PRO A 254 -23.68 -17.64 14.61
C PRO A 254 -22.15 -17.58 14.79
N GLU A 255 -21.41 -17.37 13.70
CA GLU A 255 -19.94 -17.29 13.67
C GLU A 255 -19.39 -16.06 14.41
N THR A 256 -20.17 -14.98 14.54
CA THR A 256 -19.77 -13.78 15.30
C THR A 256 -20.14 -13.89 16.78
N GLY A 257 -21.06 -14.78 17.17
CA GLY A 257 -21.46 -14.97 18.56
C GLY A 257 -22.15 -13.78 19.24
N ILE A 258 -22.56 -12.75 18.48
CA ILE A 258 -23.14 -11.49 19.01
C ILE A 258 -24.63 -11.66 19.36
N ILE A 259 -25.46 -12.10 18.40
CA ILE A 259 -26.93 -12.13 18.56
C ILE A 259 -27.47 -13.55 18.76
N PHE A 260 -27.11 -14.50 17.88
CA PHE A 260 -27.73 -15.83 17.88
C PHE A 260 -26.89 -16.88 18.62
N ASN A 261 -27.54 -17.58 19.54
CA ASN A 261 -26.96 -18.64 20.35
C ASN A 261 -27.13 -19.99 19.63
N ASN A 262 -26.05 -20.53 19.06
CA ASN A 262 -25.97 -21.97 18.83
C ASN A 262 -25.19 -22.57 20.00
N ARG A 263 -25.68 -23.70 20.55
CA ARG A 263 -25.05 -24.43 21.69
C ARG A 263 -23.57 -24.83 21.47
N ILE A 264 -23.04 -24.59 20.27
CA ILE A 264 -21.69 -24.94 19.80
C ILE A 264 -20.75 -23.71 19.77
N ALA A 265 -21.28 -22.47 19.83
CA ALA A 265 -20.48 -21.24 19.73
C ALA A 265 -20.40 -20.51 21.08
N LYS A 266 -19.21 -20.01 21.45
CA LYS A 266 -19.02 -19.19 22.65
C LYS A 266 -19.71 -17.85 22.45
N ARG A 267 -20.59 -17.47 23.38
CA ARG A 267 -21.29 -16.19 23.36
C ARG A 267 -20.32 -15.08 23.77
N GLU A 268 -20.22 -14.05 22.94
CA GLU A 268 -19.49 -12.83 23.29
C GLU A 268 -20.25 -12.08 24.41
N PRO A 269 -19.54 -11.46 25.36
CA PRO A 269 -20.18 -10.76 26.47
C PRO A 269 -21.08 -9.61 26.00
N TYR A 270 -22.16 -9.36 26.77
CA TYR A 270 -23.23 -8.43 26.41
C TYR A 270 -22.74 -7.01 26.05
N HIS A 271 -21.65 -6.54 26.67
CA HIS A 271 -21.10 -5.21 26.39
C HIS A 271 -20.63 -5.04 24.93
N ILE A 272 -20.21 -6.10 24.25
CA ILE A 272 -19.81 -6.04 22.83
C ILE A 272 -21.04 -5.88 21.94
N ALA A 273 -22.13 -6.58 22.25
CA ALA A 273 -23.39 -6.40 21.53
C ALA A 273 -23.90 -4.95 21.67
N VAL A 274 -23.82 -4.37 22.88
CA VAL A 274 -24.12 -2.96 23.11
C VAL A 274 -23.20 -2.04 22.31
N LEU A 275 -21.89 -2.31 22.29
CA LEU A 275 -20.93 -1.52 21.49
C LEU A 275 -21.28 -1.55 19.99
N THR A 276 -21.59 -2.73 19.44
CA THR A 276 -22.00 -2.84 18.02
C THR A 276 -23.30 -2.09 17.75
N ALA A 277 -24.26 -2.12 18.68
CA ALA A 277 -25.50 -1.35 18.54
C ALA A 277 -25.23 0.16 18.56
N VAL A 278 -24.35 0.64 19.47
CA VAL A 278 -23.93 2.05 19.51
C VAL A 278 -23.25 2.47 18.21
N GLN A 279 -22.36 1.64 17.65
CA GLN A 279 -21.72 1.91 16.36
C GLN A 279 -22.72 1.98 15.20
N VAL A 280 -23.72 1.10 15.18
CA VAL A 280 -24.79 1.14 14.17
C VAL A 280 -25.64 2.40 14.32
N ILE A 281 -25.99 2.80 15.55
CA ILE A 281 -26.73 4.06 15.80
C ILE A 281 -25.90 5.25 15.32
N LEU A 282 -24.60 5.29 15.61
CA LEU A 282 -23.70 6.34 15.14
C LEU A 282 -23.65 6.41 13.62
N LEU A 283 -23.64 5.26 12.94
CA LEU A 283 -23.69 5.19 11.49
C LEU A 283 -25.02 5.70 10.92
N CYS A 284 -26.16 5.39 11.57
CA CYS A 284 -27.45 5.96 11.19
C CYS A 284 -27.46 7.49 11.36
N ILE A 285 -26.94 8.01 12.48
CA ILE A 285 -26.79 9.45 12.71
C ILE A 285 -25.91 10.06 11.61
N CYS A 286 -24.79 9.41 11.26
CA CYS A 286 -23.91 9.84 10.18
C CYS A 286 -24.64 9.94 8.82
N THR A 287 -25.45 8.94 8.46
CA THR A 287 -26.22 8.99 7.21
C THR A 287 -27.26 10.10 7.21
N TYR A 288 -27.91 10.34 8.35
CA TYR A 288 -28.85 11.43 8.53
C TYR A 288 -28.16 12.80 8.45
N THR A 289 -26.96 12.95 9.03
CA THR A 289 -26.21 14.20 8.94
C THR A 289 -25.83 14.52 7.51
N ILE A 290 -25.42 13.54 6.70
CA ILE A 290 -25.12 13.74 5.26
C ILE A 290 -26.38 14.19 4.51
N GLN A 291 -27.52 13.56 4.79
CA GLN A 291 -28.79 13.96 4.17
C GLN A 291 -29.16 15.40 4.55
N SER A 292 -29.10 15.73 5.84
CA SER A 292 -29.43 17.07 6.33
C SER A 292 -28.45 18.13 5.81
N THR A 293 -27.15 17.88 5.78
CA THR A 293 -26.16 18.82 5.23
C THR A 293 -26.36 19.03 3.74
N SER A 294 -26.58 17.96 2.96
CA SER A 294 -26.81 18.08 1.52
C SER A 294 -28.07 18.87 1.18
N GLN A 295 -29.17 18.67 1.93
CA GLN A 295 -30.42 19.42 1.75
C GLN A 295 -30.25 20.91 2.09
N ASN A 296 -29.60 21.25 3.20
CA ASN A 296 -29.41 22.64 3.60
C ASN A 296 -28.44 23.39 2.68
N ILE A 297 -27.43 22.71 2.14
CA ILE A 297 -26.54 23.27 1.13
C ILE A 297 -27.29 23.48 -0.19
N ALA A 298 -28.16 22.55 -0.59
CA ALA A 298 -29.01 22.70 -1.78
C ALA A 298 -30.00 23.87 -1.63
N ASN A 299 -30.54 24.08 -0.43
CA ASN A 299 -31.43 25.19 -0.10
C ASN A 299 -30.70 26.53 0.13
N LYS A 300 -29.36 26.53 0.12
CA LYS A 300 -28.48 27.69 0.39
C LYS A 300 -28.57 28.25 1.83
N ASP A 301 -29.05 27.45 2.78
CA ASP A 301 -29.13 27.79 4.21
C ASP A 301 -27.77 27.68 4.92
N GLY A 302 -26.73 27.20 4.21
CA GLY A 302 -25.39 26.99 4.74
C GLY A 302 -25.26 25.69 5.53
N LEU A 303 -24.16 25.56 6.28
CA LEU A 303 -23.89 24.39 7.11
C LEU A 303 -24.46 24.61 8.52
N PRO A 304 -25.43 23.79 8.99
CA PRO A 304 -25.91 23.90 10.35
C PRO A 304 -24.82 23.60 11.37
N PHE A 305 -24.73 24.43 12.40
CA PHE A 305 -23.75 24.28 13.48
C PHE A 305 -23.86 22.92 14.21
N LEU A 306 -25.08 22.41 14.41
CA LEU A 306 -25.30 21.08 15.02
C LEU A 306 -24.70 19.95 14.17
N ASN A 307 -24.91 19.99 12.85
CA ASN A 307 -24.35 18.98 11.95
C ASN A 307 -22.82 19.02 11.96
N GLN A 308 -22.24 20.22 12.04
CA GLN A 308 -20.81 20.39 12.16
C GLN A 308 -20.25 19.75 13.45
N ILE A 309 -20.86 20.01 14.61
CA ILE A 309 -20.45 19.40 15.88
C ILE A 309 -20.55 17.87 15.81
N VAL A 310 -21.66 17.36 15.27
CA VAL A 310 -21.90 15.92 15.16
C VAL A 310 -20.86 15.27 14.23
N SER A 311 -20.52 15.87 13.09
CA SER A 311 -19.49 15.37 12.18
C SER A 311 -18.12 15.25 12.86
N TRP A 312 -17.68 16.30 13.58
CA TRP A 312 -16.42 16.27 14.33
C TRP A 312 -16.43 15.23 15.46
N PHE A 313 -17.56 15.12 16.17
CA PHE A 313 -17.73 14.12 17.21
C PHE A 313 -17.66 12.69 16.66
N ILE A 314 -18.35 12.40 15.55
CA ILE A 314 -18.31 11.11 14.86
C ILE A 314 -16.88 10.78 14.45
N LEU A 315 -16.14 11.74 13.87
CA LEU A 315 -14.75 11.54 13.45
C LEU A 315 -13.84 11.15 14.63
N GLY A 316 -13.95 11.84 15.77
CA GLY A 316 -13.14 11.52 16.94
C GLY A 316 -13.51 10.19 17.59
N ILE A 317 -14.81 9.96 17.84
CA ILE A 317 -15.27 8.78 18.59
C ILE A 317 -15.12 7.47 17.79
N SER A 318 -15.28 7.54 16.47
CA SER A 318 -15.17 6.37 15.58
C SER A 318 -13.78 5.71 15.57
N LEU A 319 -12.72 6.48 15.80
CA LEU A 319 -11.36 5.94 15.89
C LEU A 319 -11.09 5.22 17.22
N ILE A 320 -11.81 5.59 18.27
CA ILE A 320 -11.61 5.07 19.63
C ILE A 320 -12.51 3.86 19.91
N LEU A 321 -13.75 3.86 19.40
CA LEU A 321 -14.75 2.82 19.67
C LEU A 321 -14.28 1.37 19.47
N PRO A 322 -13.50 1.01 18.43
CA PRO A 322 -13.03 -0.36 18.25
C PRO A 322 -12.19 -0.89 19.41
N LEU A 323 -11.47 -0.02 20.11
CA LEU A 323 -10.59 -0.38 21.22
C LEU A 323 -11.35 -0.98 22.40
N PHE A 324 -12.65 -0.70 22.54
CA PHE A 324 -13.51 -1.26 23.58
C PHE A 324 -14.16 -2.61 23.19
N GLY A 325 -13.90 -3.13 21.98
CA GLY A 325 -14.47 -4.38 21.48
C GLY A 325 -13.78 -5.65 21.99
N SER A 326 -14.31 -6.82 21.63
CA SER A 326 -13.61 -8.12 21.85
C SER A 326 -12.34 -8.22 21.02
N GLN A 327 -11.43 -9.12 21.38
CA GLN A 327 -10.24 -9.43 20.61
C GLN A 327 -10.44 -10.60 19.64
N SER A 328 -11.66 -11.17 19.57
CA SER A 328 -11.95 -12.22 18.59
C SER A 328 -11.89 -11.65 17.17
N ILE A 329 -11.29 -12.41 16.24
CA ILE A 329 -10.89 -11.87 14.93
C ILE A 329 -12.10 -11.29 14.18
N LEU A 330 -13.18 -12.07 14.08
CA LEU A 330 -14.35 -11.70 13.29
C LEU A 330 -15.11 -10.50 13.87
N THR A 331 -15.30 -10.46 15.20
CA THR A 331 -16.03 -9.37 15.85
C THR A 331 -15.22 -8.09 15.92
N ARG A 332 -13.91 -8.18 16.21
CA ARG A 332 -13.01 -7.04 16.21
C ARG A 332 -12.94 -6.42 14.82
N LEU A 333 -12.82 -7.24 13.77
CA LEU A 333 -12.78 -6.74 12.41
C LEU A 333 -14.09 -6.07 12.01
N LEU A 334 -15.25 -6.67 12.35
CA LEU A 334 -16.55 -6.05 12.13
C LEU A 334 -16.65 -4.68 12.83
N ASN A 335 -16.21 -4.58 14.10
CA ASN A 335 -16.24 -3.35 14.90
C ASN A 335 -15.29 -2.27 14.38
N VAL A 336 -14.16 -2.66 13.81
CA VAL A 336 -13.21 -1.75 13.15
C VAL A 336 -13.80 -1.23 11.84
N MET A 337 -14.35 -2.12 11.02
CA MET A 337 -14.95 -1.75 9.73
C MET A 337 -16.15 -0.82 9.92
N THR A 338 -17.03 -1.10 10.87
CA THR A 338 -18.18 -0.25 11.20
C THR A 338 -17.77 1.12 11.68
N SER A 339 -16.76 1.19 12.53
CA SER A 339 -16.33 2.46 13.09
C SER A 339 -15.67 3.33 12.01
N LEU A 340 -14.78 2.78 11.20
CA LEU A 340 -14.06 3.52 10.15
C LEU A 340 -14.95 3.90 8.96
N PHE A 341 -16.02 3.14 8.71
CA PHE A 341 -16.95 3.45 7.63
C PHE A 341 -17.74 4.74 7.88
N ALA A 342 -18.07 5.06 9.13
CA ALA A 342 -18.77 6.30 9.48
C ALA A 342 -18.01 7.59 9.08
N PRO A 343 -16.76 7.84 9.53
CA PRO A 343 -16.00 9.00 9.09
C PRO A 343 -15.69 8.97 7.60
N TYR A 344 -15.57 7.79 6.97
CA TYR A 344 -15.39 7.70 5.52
C TYR A 344 -16.62 8.21 4.74
N LEU A 345 -17.83 7.86 5.18
CA LEU A 345 -19.07 8.36 4.58
C LEU A 345 -19.19 9.87 4.68
N LEU A 346 -18.80 10.48 5.82
CA LEU A 346 -18.86 11.94 6.01
C LEU A 346 -18.02 12.71 4.98
N VAL A 347 -16.94 12.10 4.46
CA VAL A 347 -16.04 12.70 3.46
C VAL A 347 -16.31 12.17 2.03
N SER A 348 -17.36 11.36 1.85
CA SER A 348 -17.74 10.78 0.56
C SER A 348 -18.78 11.63 -0.16
N ILE A 349 -18.62 11.84 -1.47
CA ILE A 349 -19.54 12.68 -2.26
C ILE A 349 -20.43 11.89 -3.23
N SER A 350 -19.94 10.74 -3.72
CA SER A 350 -20.59 9.99 -4.81
C SER A 350 -20.46 8.47 -4.64
N HIS A 351 -20.05 7.74 -5.68
CA HIS A 351 -19.93 6.28 -5.69
C HIS A 351 -18.84 5.72 -4.75
N GLU A 352 -17.96 6.57 -4.22
CA GLU A 352 -16.92 6.22 -3.24
C GLU A 352 -17.47 5.49 -2.00
N GLY A 353 -18.64 5.92 -1.50
CA GLY A 353 -19.30 5.26 -0.37
C GLY A 353 -19.63 3.79 -0.65
N MET A 354 -20.14 3.51 -1.87
CA MET A 354 -20.43 2.14 -2.32
C MET A 354 -19.16 1.33 -2.56
N PHE A 355 -18.11 1.96 -3.09
CA PHE A 355 -16.80 1.32 -3.27
C PHE A 355 -16.26 0.82 -1.93
N CYS A 356 -16.24 1.67 -0.89
CA CYS A 356 -15.73 1.29 0.43
C CYS A 356 -16.57 0.19 1.09
N LEU A 357 -17.90 0.23 0.94
CA LEU A 357 -18.78 -0.86 1.40
C LEU A 357 -18.39 -2.20 0.76
N LEU A 358 -18.23 -2.23 -0.58
CA LEU A 358 -17.88 -3.44 -1.31
C LEU A 358 -16.45 -3.89 -1.00
N LEU A 359 -15.52 -2.95 -0.77
CA LEU A 359 -14.17 -3.25 -0.30
C LEU A 359 -14.21 -3.95 1.06
N CYS A 360 -15.00 -3.47 2.03
CA CYS A 360 -15.17 -4.11 3.33
C CYS A 360 -15.70 -5.56 3.19
N LEU A 361 -16.72 -5.77 2.34
CA LEU A 361 -17.25 -7.11 2.07
C LEU A 361 -16.21 -8.01 1.41
N GLN A 362 -15.50 -7.51 0.39
CA GLN A 362 -14.44 -8.23 -0.30
C GLN A 362 -13.34 -8.65 0.68
N MET A 363 -12.94 -7.76 1.58
CA MET A 363 -11.92 -8.04 2.57
C MET A 363 -12.33 -9.14 3.56
N MET A 364 -13.59 -9.11 4.04
CA MET A 364 -14.12 -10.19 4.89
C MET A 364 -14.15 -11.52 4.16
N LEU A 365 -14.56 -11.53 2.89
CA LEU A 365 -14.57 -12.73 2.05
C LEU A 365 -13.14 -13.25 1.80
N TRP A 366 -12.16 -12.36 1.63
CA TRP A 366 -10.75 -12.75 1.48
C TRP A 366 -10.26 -13.52 2.70
N LEU A 367 -10.51 -13.01 3.91
CA LEU A 367 -10.15 -13.69 5.17
C LEU A 367 -10.77 -15.09 5.27
N MET A 368 -12.08 -15.22 4.96
CA MET A 368 -12.77 -16.50 5.06
C MET A 368 -12.27 -17.51 4.03
N LEU A 369 -11.97 -17.08 2.80
CA LEU A 369 -11.41 -17.95 1.76
C LEU A 369 -10.01 -18.46 2.13
N GLU A 370 -9.13 -17.57 2.61
CA GLU A 370 -7.78 -17.94 3.03
C GLU A 370 -7.80 -18.93 4.20
N HIS A 371 -8.71 -18.73 5.16
CA HIS A 371 -8.86 -19.66 6.27
C HIS A 371 -9.30 -21.06 5.80
N GLN A 372 -10.27 -21.15 4.89
CA GLN A 372 -10.74 -22.43 4.36
C GLN A 372 -9.67 -23.16 3.53
N LEU A 373 -8.82 -22.41 2.82
CA LEU A 373 -7.70 -22.98 2.08
C LEU A 373 -6.60 -23.55 2.96
N SER A 374 -6.45 -23.02 4.18
CA SER A 374 -5.39 -23.44 5.08
C SER A 374 -5.61 -24.84 5.68
N TYR A 375 -6.78 -25.46 5.44
CA TYR A 375 -7.20 -26.71 6.08
C TYR A 375 -6.99 -26.72 7.61
N ASN A 376 -7.06 -25.54 8.24
CA ASN A 376 -6.92 -25.41 9.68
C ASN A 376 -8.19 -25.98 10.35
N TYR A 377 -8.02 -26.95 11.24
CA TYR A 377 -9.13 -27.58 11.97
C TYR A 377 -9.81 -26.63 12.98
N SER A 378 -9.12 -25.54 13.38
CA SER A 378 -9.68 -24.54 14.29
C SER A 378 -10.71 -23.66 13.57
N LYS A 379 -11.90 -23.52 14.13
CA LYS A 379 -12.91 -22.61 13.59
C LYS A 379 -12.46 -21.15 13.76
N ILE A 380 -12.73 -20.30 12.77
CA ILE A 380 -12.38 -18.85 12.80
C ILE A 380 -12.87 -18.16 14.08
N GLN A 381 -14.07 -18.52 14.53
CA GLN A 381 -14.73 -17.95 15.71
C GLN A 381 -13.92 -18.10 17.02
N ASP A 382 -13.04 -19.11 17.10
CA ASP A 382 -12.26 -19.41 18.29
C ASP A 382 -10.88 -18.71 18.28
N LEU A 383 -10.58 -17.94 17.23
CA LEU A 383 -9.31 -17.26 17.04
C LEU A 383 -9.36 -15.82 17.56
N TYR A 384 -8.31 -15.44 18.29
CA TYR A 384 -8.12 -14.11 18.87
C TYR A 384 -6.87 -13.46 18.28
N PHE A 385 -6.88 -12.13 18.14
CA PHE A 385 -5.72 -11.36 17.66
C PHE A 385 -4.51 -11.45 18.60
N VAL A 386 -4.76 -11.60 19.90
CA VAL A 386 -3.72 -11.84 20.90
C VAL A 386 -3.86 -13.30 21.35
N PRO A 387 -2.86 -14.16 21.09
CA PRO A 387 -2.90 -15.54 21.55
C PRO A 387 -2.87 -15.58 23.08
N ASN A 388 -3.60 -16.54 23.66
CA ASN A 388 -3.56 -16.76 25.10
C ASN A 388 -2.14 -17.15 25.54
N PRO A 389 -1.68 -16.70 26.72
CA PRO A 389 -0.33 -17.01 27.19
C PRO A 389 -0.03 -18.50 27.34
N LEU A 390 -1.07 -19.34 27.46
CA LEU A 390 -0.96 -20.81 27.50
C LEU A 390 -0.56 -21.44 26.14
N ASP A 391 -0.85 -20.79 25.02
CA ASP A 391 -0.53 -21.26 23.66
C ASP A 391 0.92 -20.94 23.23
N LEU A 392 1.64 -20.09 23.99
CA LEU A 392 3.03 -19.67 23.71
C LEU A 392 4.06 -20.79 23.88
N THR A 393 3.67 -21.94 24.43
CA THR A 393 4.55 -23.11 24.63
C THR A 393 4.82 -23.89 23.33
N LYS A 394 4.02 -23.67 22.27
CA LYS A 394 4.34 -24.16 20.94
C LYS A 394 5.32 -23.18 20.28
N LYS A 395 6.60 -23.55 20.27
CA LYS A 395 7.66 -22.87 19.49
C LYS A 395 7.07 -22.37 18.16
N GLU A 396 7.28 -21.09 17.86
CA GLU A 396 7.09 -20.54 16.53
C GLU A 396 7.95 -21.36 15.57
N THR A 397 7.35 -22.38 14.94
CA THR A 397 7.99 -23.05 13.82
C THR A 397 8.11 -21.98 12.75
N ASN A 398 9.33 -21.59 12.38
CA ASN A 398 9.58 -20.76 11.21
C ASN A 398 8.92 -21.45 10.02
N SER A 399 7.68 -21.05 9.73
CA SER A 399 6.88 -21.61 8.66
C SER A 399 7.59 -21.29 7.35
N GLU A 400 7.95 -22.33 6.61
CA GLU A 400 8.51 -22.18 5.27
C GLU A 400 7.59 -21.32 4.42
N ILE A 401 8.16 -20.37 3.65
CA ILE A 401 7.36 -19.57 2.73
C ILE A 401 6.72 -20.47 1.69
N SER A 402 5.40 -20.36 1.61
CA SER A 402 4.59 -21.07 0.62
C SER A 402 4.28 -20.16 -0.57
N LEU A 403 3.85 -20.76 -1.69
CA LEU A 403 3.28 -20.00 -2.82
C LEU A 403 2.05 -19.19 -2.41
N GLY A 404 1.35 -19.61 -1.36
CA GLY A 404 0.22 -18.87 -0.79
C GLY A 404 0.64 -17.51 -0.24
N ASP A 405 1.85 -17.39 0.31
CA ASP A 405 2.33 -16.15 0.92
C ASP A 405 2.70 -15.11 -0.13
N PHE A 406 3.29 -15.54 -1.26
CA PHE A 406 3.49 -14.68 -2.42
C PHE A 406 2.16 -14.15 -2.97
N ARG A 407 1.12 -15.01 -3.09
CA ARG A 407 -0.21 -14.57 -3.53
C ARG A 407 -0.82 -13.56 -2.54
N ARG A 408 -0.72 -13.81 -1.24
CA ARG A 408 -1.24 -12.90 -0.20
C ARG A 408 -0.55 -11.54 -0.23
N ALA A 409 0.77 -11.52 -0.41
CA ALA A 409 1.54 -10.28 -0.59
C ALA A 409 1.10 -9.52 -1.83
N TYR A 410 0.92 -10.21 -2.97
CA TYR A 410 0.40 -9.59 -4.19
C TYR A 410 -1.02 -9.05 -4.02
N PHE A 411 -1.94 -9.84 -3.45
CA PHE A 411 -3.31 -9.41 -3.16
C PHE A 411 -3.33 -8.18 -2.26
N PHE A 412 -2.47 -8.14 -1.24
CA PHE A 412 -2.36 -6.98 -0.37
C PHE A 412 -1.95 -5.72 -1.14
N ILE A 413 -0.87 -5.76 -1.92
CA ILE A 413 -0.42 -4.61 -2.73
C ILE A 413 -1.53 -4.22 -3.72
N PHE A 414 -2.14 -5.20 -4.37
CA PHE A 414 -3.23 -4.99 -5.30
C PHE A 414 -4.42 -4.28 -4.63
N PHE A 415 -4.86 -4.72 -3.45
CA PHE A 415 -5.98 -4.10 -2.74
C PHE A 415 -5.65 -2.71 -2.19
N ILE A 416 -4.38 -2.45 -1.80
CA ILE A 416 -3.93 -1.09 -1.46
C ILE A 416 -4.01 -0.17 -2.68
N LEU A 417 -3.52 -0.61 -3.85
CA LEU A 417 -3.61 0.16 -5.09
C LEU A 417 -5.07 0.34 -5.54
N LEU A 418 -5.90 -0.70 -5.42
CA LEU A 418 -7.34 -0.62 -5.69
C LEU A 418 -8.02 0.41 -4.79
N ALA A 419 -7.70 0.40 -3.50
CA ALA A 419 -8.20 1.40 -2.55
C ALA A 419 -7.71 2.81 -2.89
N PHE A 420 -6.48 2.95 -3.37
CA PHE A 420 -5.90 4.25 -3.73
C PHE A 420 -6.64 4.86 -4.92
N PHE A 421 -6.83 4.07 -5.98
CA PHE A 421 -7.47 4.52 -7.20
C PHE A 421 -9.00 4.56 -7.11
N GLY A 422 -9.61 3.72 -6.26
CA GLY A 422 -11.06 3.65 -6.06
C GLY A 422 -11.64 4.75 -5.16
N THR A 423 -10.81 5.44 -4.37
CA THR A 423 -11.23 6.56 -3.49
C THR A 423 -11.22 7.93 -4.18
N GLY A 424 -10.97 7.97 -5.49
CA GLY A 424 -10.87 9.20 -6.29
C GLY A 424 -9.44 9.40 -6.82
N ASN A 425 -9.30 10.08 -7.98
CA ASN A 425 -8.01 10.29 -8.65
C ASN A 425 -7.10 11.26 -7.90
N ILE A 426 -6.51 10.85 -6.79
CA ILE A 426 -5.62 11.70 -6.00
C ILE A 426 -4.19 11.68 -6.58
N ALA A 427 -4.05 11.32 -7.87
CA ALA A 427 -2.77 11.43 -8.59
C ALA A 427 -2.28 12.89 -8.68
N SER A 428 -3.17 13.87 -8.56
CA SER A 428 -2.82 15.29 -8.43
C SER A 428 -3.62 15.96 -7.32
N ILE A 429 -2.95 16.74 -6.46
CA ILE A 429 -3.58 17.56 -5.40
C ILE A 429 -4.66 18.50 -5.98
N ASN A 430 -4.54 18.84 -7.27
CA ASN A 430 -5.46 19.70 -8.00
C ASN A 430 -6.80 19.05 -8.36
N SER A 431 -6.96 17.73 -8.23
CA SER A 431 -8.23 17.05 -8.50
C SER A 431 -9.20 17.08 -7.31
N PHE A 432 -8.77 17.65 -6.19
CA PHE A 432 -9.54 17.68 -4.96
C PHE A 432 -10.77 18.58 -5.10
N ASN A 433 -11.96 17.99 -4.94
CA ASN A 433 -13.20 18.73 -4.91
C ASN A 433 -13.51 19.16 -3.46
N PRO A 434 -13.63 20.47 -3.18
CA PRO A 434 -13.83 20.96 -1.84
C PRO A 434 -15.14 20.54 -1.17
N THR A 435 -16.11 20.09 -1.97
CA THR A 435 -17.42 19.64 -1.49
C THR A 435 -17.36 18.41 -0.59
N SER A 436 -16.30 17.60 -0.64
CA SER A 436 -16.19 16.39 0.19
C SER A 436 -16.11 16.71 1.67
N VAL A 437 -15.68 17.92 2.02
CA VAL A 437 -15.41 18.31 3.41
C VAL A 437 -16.54 19.16 4.00
N TYR A 438 -17.61 19.39 3.23
CA TYR A 438 -18.71 20.27 3.64
C TYR A 438 -19.48 19.78 4.86
N CYS A 439 -19.42 18.49 5.22
CA CYS A 439 -19.94 18.01 6.49
C CYS A 439 -19.21 18.61 7.72
N PHE A 440 -17.98 19.11 7.54
CA PHE A 440 -17.12 19.65 8.60
C PHE A 440 -16.91 21.16 8.51
N LEU A 441 -16.70 21.68 7.29
CA LEU A 441 -16.39 23.08 7.06
C LEU A 441 -16.71 23.47 5.63
N THR A 442 -17.26 24.67 5.46
CA THR A 442 -17.55 25.28 4.16
C THR A 442 -16.54 26.37 3.79
N VAL A 443 -15.87 26.96 4.78
CA VAL A 443 -14.81 27.96 4.58
C VAL A 443 -13.51 27.26 4.24
N PHE A 444 -12.86 27.69 3.15
CA PHE A 444 -11.61 27.08 2.70
C PHE A 444 -10.51 27.21 3.77
N ASN A 445 -10.05 26.07 4.28
CA ASN A 445 -8.87 25.97 5.13
C ASN A 445 -7.99 24.82 4.63
N PRO A 446 -6.89 25.12 3.91
CA PRO A 446 -6.12 24.12 3.17
C PRO A 446 -5.54 23.03 4.09
N PHE A 447 -5.17 23.36 5.33
CA PHE A 447 -4.56 22.41 6.25
C PHE A 447 -5.59 21.42 6.83
N VAL A 448 -6.72 21.92 7.34
CA VAL A 448 -7.76 21.06 7.92
C VAL A 448 -8.40 20.19 6.84
N MET A 449 -8.61 20.77 5.66
CA MET A 449 -9.19 20.11 4.52
C MET A 449 -8.25 19.04 3.93
N GLY A 450 -6.96 19.33 3.84
CA GLY A 450 -5.92 18.36 3.49
C GLY A 450 -5.83 17.21 4.49
N PHE A 451 -5.96 17.50 5.79
CA PHE A 451 -5.99 16.48 6.84
C PHE A 451 -7.20 15.53 6.71
N LEU A 452 -8.40 16.06 6.47
CA LEU A 452 -9.61 15.26 6.28
C LEU A 452 -9.53 14.39 5.01
N MET A 453 -8.89 14.90 3.96
CA MET A 453 -8.61 14.11 2.76
C MET A 453 -7.57 13.01 3.00
N LEU A 454 -6.54 13.29 3.80
CA LEU A 454 -5.59 12.26 4.21
C LEU A 454 -6.32 11.14 4.97
N ILE A 455 -7.22 11.48 5.90
CA ILE A 455 -8.05 10.49 6.60
C ILE A 455 -8.87 9.65 5.60
N LYS A 456 -9.50 10.29 4.60
CA LYS A 456 -10.27 9.59 3.56
C LYS A 456 -9.43 8.55 2.81
N ILE A 457 -8.16 8.84 2.51
CA ILE A 457 -7.25 7.89 1.85
C ILE A 457 -6.81 6.78 2.81
N MET A 458 -6.50 7.14 4.07
CA MET A 458 -5.99 6.20 5.07
C MET A 458 -7.00 5.14 5.49
N ILE A 459 -8.30 5.46 5.57
CA ILE A 459 -9.32 4.54 6.06
C ILE A 459 -9.35 3.22 5.26
N PRO A 460 -9.52 3.22 3.92
CA PRO A 460 -9.48 1.99 3.13
C PRO A 460 -8.17 1.22 3.23
N PHE A 461 -7.03 1.90 3.36
CA PHE A 461 -5.75 1.21 3.51
C PHE A 461 -5.63 0.53 4.88
N LEU A 462 -6.16 1.17 5.92
CA LEU A 462 -6.17 0.62 7.28
C LEU A 462 -7.11 -0.59 7.36
N ILE A 463 -8.26 -0.54 6.69
CA ILE A 463 -9.19 -1.66 6.49
C ILE A 463 -8.47 -2.87 5.89
N VAL A 464 -7.76 -2.69 4.76
CA VAL A 464 -7.01 -3.77 4.10
C VAL A 464 -5.89 -4.30 5.01
N SER A 465 -5.20 -3.41 5.75
CA SER A 465 -4.12 -3.78 6.67
C SER A 465 -4.61 -4.58 7.89
N CYS A 466 -5.77 -4.24 8.47
CA CYS A 466 -6.39 -5.01 9.56
C CYS A 466 -6.75 -6.43 9.11
N VAL A 467 -7.20 -6.60 7.87
CA VAL A 467 -7.57 -7.90 7.30
C VAL A 467 -6.33 -8.72 7.01
N LEU A 468 -5.28 -8.12 6.46
CA LEU A 468 -4.00 -8.80 6.28
C LEU A 468 -3.44 -9.29 7.62
N ARG A 469 -3.52 -8.48 8.68
CA ARG A 469 -3.15 -8.92 10.03
C ARG A 469 -4.00 -10.11 10.48
N ALA A 470 -5.32 -10.06 10.27
CA ALA A 470 -6.21 -11.16 10.61
C ALA A 470 -5.82 -12.45 9.87
N ILE A 471 -5.48 -12.36 8.58
CA ILE A 471 -4.98 -13.47 7.75
C ILE A 471 -3.68 -14.03 8.35
N ASN A 472 -2.72 -13.18 8.71
CA ASN A 472 -1.46 -13.62 9.32
C ASN A 472 -1.68 -14.38 10.64
N VAL A 473 -2.55 -13.87 11.50
CA VAL A 473 -2.91 -14.53 12.78
C VAL A 473 -3.65 -15.84 12.53
N CYS A 474 -4.63 -15.86 11.61
CA CYS A 474 -5.41 -17.04 11.27
C CYS A 474 -4.57 -18.20 10.71
N LEU A 475 -3.53 -17.86 9.96
CA LEU A 475 -2.72 -18.80 9.21
C LEU A 475 -1.39 -19.10 9.91
N LYS A 476 -1.11 -18.41 11.03
CA LYS A 476 0.15 -18.51 11.79
C LYS A 476 1.39 -18.28 10.93
N VAL A 477 1.26 -17.40 9.93
CA VAL A 477 2.36 -17.01 9.04
C VAL A 477 3.17 -15.92 9.73
N SER A 478 4.50 -16.01 9.64
CA SER A 478 5.37 -14.99 10.20
C SER A 478 5.12 -13.62 9.53
N PRO A 479 4.73 -12.57 10.28
CA PRO A 479 4.48 -11.25 9.69
C PRO A 479 5.70 -10.68 8.96
N ARG A 480 6.89 -10.92 9.51
CA ARG A 480 8.17 -10.46 8.95
C ARG A 480 8.39 -11.00 7.52
N ALA A 481 8.18 -12.29 7.27
CA ALA A 481 8.32 -12.86 5.93
C ALA A 481 7.38 -12.19 4.92
N LEU A 482 6.10 -12.02 5.28
CA LEU A 482 5.12 -11.41 4.40
C LEU A 482 5.46 -9.94 4.10
N PHE A 483 6.00 -9.22 5.08
CA PHE A 483 6.51 -7.86 4.86
C PHE A 483 7.72 -7.79 3.94
N LEU A 484 8.68 -8.70 4.08
CA LEU A 484 9.82 -8.79 3.17
C LEU A 484 9.35 -9.08 1.74
N LEU A 485 8.32 -9.90 1.57
CA LEU A 485 7.69 -10.15 0.26
C LEU A 485 7.01 -8.90 -0.31
N ILE A 486 6.25 -8.16 0.51
CA ILE A 486 5.60 -6.90 0.09
C ILE A 486 6.65 -5.86 -0.29
N LEU A 487 7.73 -5.76 0.50
CA LEU A 487 8.84 -4.85 0.26
C LEU A 487 9.52 -5.18 -1.07
N LEU A 488 9.88 -6.44 -1.31
CA LEU A 488 10.47 -6.93 -2.55
C LEU A 488 9.65 -6.53 -3.78
N MET A 489 8.34 -6.77 -3.75
CA MET A 489 7.43 -6.46 -4.85
C MET A 489 7.26 -4.94 -5.04
N SER A 490 7.22 -4.18 -3.95
CA SER A 490 7.02 -2.72 -4.01
C SER A 490 8.30 -1.99 -4.45
N ASP A 491 9.48 -2.50 -4.10
CA ASP A 491 10.77 -1.97 -4.57
C ASP A 491 10.95 -2.19 -6.07
N PHE A 492 10.45 -3.32 -6.61
CA PHE A 492 10.35 -3.54 -8.05
C PHE A 492 9.48 -2.48 -8.74
N LEU A 493 8.31 -2.17 -8.15
CA LEU A 493 7.42 -1.11 -8.66
C LEU A 493 8.11 0.27 -8.63
N GLY A 494 8.81 0.59 -7.54
CA GLY A 494 9.57 1.83 -7.39
C GLY A 494 10.69 1.98 -8.43
N LEU A 495 11.44 0.90 -8.68
CA LEU A 495 12.48 0.87 -9.70
C LEU A 495 11.91 1.07 -11.11
N HIS A 496 10.77 0.44 -11.42
CA HIS A 496 10.12 0.63 -12.71
C HIS A 496 9.68 2.09 -12.92
N PHE A 497 9.07 2.72 -11.90
CA PHE A 497 8.67 4.12 -12.00
C PHE A 497 9.85 5.09 -12.06
N PHE A 498 10.99 4.77 -11.45
CA PHE A 498 12.19 5.59 -11.54
C PHE A 498 12.60 5.84 -13.00
N PHE A 499 12.59 4.79 -13.83
CA PHE A 499 12.94 4.92 -15.26
C PHE A 499 11.83 5.55 -16.11
N LEU A 500 10.60 5.60 -15.61
CA LEU A 500 9.47 6.25 -16.28
C LEU A 500 9.35 7.75 -15.99
N VAL A 501 10.15 8.30 -15.08
CA VAL A 501 10.15 9.74 -14.79
C VAL A 501 10.58 10.54 -16.03
N LYS A 502 9.71 11.45 -16.47
CA LYS A 502 9.94 12.31 -17.63
C LYS A 502 10.44 13.68 -17.18
N ASP A 503 11.51 14.16 -17.81
CA ASP A 503 12.06 15.51 -17.66
C ASP A 503 11.69 16.45 -18.82
N THR A 504 10.93 15.96 -19.79
CA THR A 504 10.54 16.68 -21.01
C THR A 504 9.06 16.45 -21.32
N GLY A 505 8.44 17.40 -22.01
CA GLY A 505 7.01 17.37 -22.33
C GLY A 505 6.24 18.48 -21.64
N SER A 506 4.92 18.31 -21.50
CA SER A 506 4.10 19.28 -20.78
C SER A 506 4.41 19.25 -19.28
N TRP A 507 4.21 20.38 -18.58
CA TRP A 507 4.31 20.43 -17.11
C TRP A 507 3.42 19.40 -16.42
N LEU A 508 2.27 19.07 -17.03
CA LEU A 508 1.36 18.04 -16.54
C LEU A 508 1.97 16.64 -16.66
N ASP A 509 2.62 16.32 -17.79
CA ASP A 509 3.26 15.01 -17.99
C ASP A 509 4.45 14.81 -17.05
N ILE A 510 5.25 15.87 -16.87
CA ILE A 510 6.38 15.87 -15.93
C ILE A 510 5.84 15.67 -14.51
N GLY A 511 4.87 16.48 -14.09
CA GLY A 511 4.27 16.39 -12.75
C GLY A 511 3.63 15.04 -12.47
N THR A 512 2.87 14.48 -13.42
CA THR A 512 2.22 13.16 -13.25
C THR A 512 3.24 12.02 -13.17
N SER A 513 4.28 12.01 -14.01
CA SER A 513 5.33 10.99 -13.94
C SER A 513 6.09 11.03 -12.62
N LEU A 514 6.37 12.23 -12.10
CA LEU A 514 7.00 12.42 -10.79
C LEU A 514 6.08 11.98 -9.65
N SER A 515 4.79 12.33 -9.72
CA SER A 515 3.79 11.91 -8.74
C SER A 515 3.68 10.39 -8.68
N HIS A 516 3.64 9.67 -9.82
CA HIS A 516 3.59 8.20 -9.83
C HIS A 516 4.79 7.59 -9.09
N PHE A 517 6.00 8.09 -9.34
CA PHE A 517 7.21 7.64 -8.67
C PHE A 517 7.16 7.90 -7.15
N ILE A 518 6.81 9.12 -6.74
CA ILE A 518 6.70 9.48 -5.32
C ILE A 518 5.63 8.64 -4.63
N ILE A 519 4.46 8.45 -5.25
CA ILE A 519 3.38 7.63 -4.72
C ILE A 519 3.87 6.19 -4.50
N SER A 520 4.52 5.58 -5.50
CA SER A 520 5.02 4.20 -5.39
C SER A 520 5.96 3.99 -4.21
N ILE A 521 6.93 4.88 -3.99
CA ILE A 521 7.89 4.75 -2.88
C ILE A 521 7.22 5.09 -1.55
N THR A 522 6.38 6.13 -1.52
CA THR A 522 5.72 6.59 -0.29
C THR A 522 4.72 5.56 0.23
N ILE A 523 4.04 4.81 -0.66
CA ILE A 523 3.12 3.73 -0.29
C ILE A 523 3.81 2.69 0.61
N ILE A 524 5.10 2.37 0.40
CA ILE A 524 5.84 1.40 1.22
C ILE A 524 5.93 1.85 2.68
N ILE A 525 6.33 3.12 2.88
CA ILE A 525 6.45 3.72 4.21
C ILE A 525 5.07 3.77 4.89
N PHE A 526 4.04 4.15 4.13
CA PHE A 526 2.67 4.18 4.63
C PHE A 526 2.16 2.80 5.01
N ILE A 527 2.45 1.75 4.24
CA ILE A 527 2.07 0.36 4.55
C ILE A 527 2.63 -0.06 5.92
N MET A 528 3.89 0.26 6.22
CA MET A 528 4.50 -0.08 7.51
C MET A 528 3.83 0.65 8.66
N LEU A 529 3.59 1.96 8.50
CA LEU A 529 2.88 2.76 9.49
C LEU A 529 1.45 2.26 9.72
N LEU A 530 0.73 1.97 8.63
CA LEU A 530 -0.64 1.48 8.65
C LEU A 530 -0.75 0.11 9.28
N TYR A 531 0.22 -0.78 9.08
CA TYR A 531 0.23 -2.05 9.79
C TYR A 531 0.47 -1.88 11.29
N GLY A 532 1.31 -0.93 11.70
CA GLY A 532 1.46 -0.55 13.11
C GLY A 532 0.14 -0.05 13.71
N LEU A 533 -0.57 0.83 12.99
CA LEU A 533 -1.91 1.29 13.40
C LEU A 533 -2.93 0.15 13.42
N ALA A 534 -2.92 -0.72 12.41
CA ALA A 534 -3.76 -1.90 12.36
C ALA A 534 -3.48 -2.82 13.54
N TRP A 535 -2.21 -2.95 13.97
CA TRP A 535 -1.83 -3.67 15.17
C TRP A 535 -2.49 -3.05 16.40
N ILE A 536 -2.33 -1.75 16.62
CA ILE A 536 -2.96 -1.05 17.76
C ILE A 536 -4.48 -1.29 17.78
N LEU A 537 -5.14 -1.07 16.64
CA LEU A 537 -6.59 -1.11 16.55
C LEU A 537 -7.19 -2.51 16.79
N THR A 538 -6.45 -3.57 16.47
CA THR A 538 -6.94 -4.95 16.56
C THR A 538 -6.45 -5.72 17.80
N SER A 539 -5.31 -5.36 18.43
CA SER A 539 -4.85 -6.05 19.66
C SER A 539 -5.06 -5.28 20.96
N VAL A 540 -5.14 -3.94 20.92
CA VAL A 540 -5.39 -3.20 22.16
C VAL A 540 -6.87 -3.31 22.51
N SER A 541 -7.15 -3.79 23.72
CA SER A 541 -8.50 -3.77 24.31
C SER A 541 -8.49 -2.93 25.58
N LEU A 542 -9.25 -1.85 25.59
CA LEU A 542 -9.51 -1.06 26.78
C LEU A 542 -10.68 -1.71 27.54
N THR A 543 -10.38 -2.32 28.68
CA THR A 543 -11.43 -2.81 29.58
C THR A 543 -11.95 -1.66 30.41
N VAL A 544 -13.22 -1.30 30.26
CA VAL A 544 -13.89 -0.46 31.26
C VAL A 544 -14.01 -1.33 32.52
N PRO A 545 -13.42 -0.95 33.66
CA PRO A 545 -13.61 -1.69 34.89
C PRO A 545 -15.11 -1.76 35.14
N SER A 546 -15.65 -2.98 35.20
CA SER A 546 -17.06 -3.17 35.48
C SER A 546 -17.38 -2.41 36.76
N LEU A 547 -18.14 -1.32 36.66
CA LEU A 547 -18.88 -0.80 37.78
C LEU A 547 -19.73 -1.98 38.25
N LYS A 548 -19.28 -2.65 39.31
CA LYS A 548 -20.10 -3.57 40.09
C LYS A 548 -21.24 -2.72 40.64
N LEU A 549 -22.25 -2.46 39.82
CA LEU A 549 -23.53 -1.99 40.29
C LEU A 549 -24.04 -3.13 41.17
N LYS A 550 -23.75 -3.04 42.47
CA LYS A 550 -24.24 -3.98 43.48
C LYS A 550 -25.74 -4.12 43.22
N ARG A 551 -26.17 -5.34 42.88
CA ARG A 551 -27.55 -5.77 43.02
C ARG A 551 -27.91 -5.69 44.50
N HIS A 552 -28.25 -4.49 44.97
CA HIS A 552 -29.07 -4.28 46.15
C HIS A 552 -30.31 -3.57 45.61
N ILE A 553 -31.31 -4.37 45.24
CA ILE A 553 -32.76 -4.11 45.10
C ILE A 553 -33.26 -5.30 44.28
N LEU A 554 -33.57 -6.37 45.00
CA LEU A 554 -34.56 -7.40 44.68
C LEU A 554 -34.88 -8.12 45.99
#